data_AF-A0A2V8VJF6-F1
#
_entry.id   AF-A0A2V8VJF6-F1
#
_cell.length_a   1.000
_cell.length_b   1.000
_cell.length_c   1.000
_cell.angle_alpha   90.00
_cell.angle_beta   90.00
_cell.angle_gamma   90.00
#
_symmetry.space_group_name_H-M   'P 1'
#
loop_
_entity.id
_entity.type
_entity.pdbx_description
1 polymer ?
#
loop_
_entity_poly.entity_id
_entity_poly.type
_entity_poly.pdbx_seq_one_letter_code
_entity_poly.pdbx_strand_id
1 'polypeptide(L)'
;MTGTGFRAGRLTAGCVLNQGRQRAARRGRPRARLALATLQPGSSATRSSESTLGTRSCAVWRAPCVSDLMPWPGEDPSAPPGYRLRRGHGMRMTFINILLPGAFLLTGGLVGWFTRWLFVRSKLEKVRGESREIINRSLQEAEHQKRQALLQAREEWLKSKARLEQDLQGRVREGERLKRGLDEREAGLGEADLRLRSRERSLEERERDIQQSLAEARKERERVRRLADDLNSQLSRVSGLTPEDAKHMLLTNMKQEVRFESAKMIREAREEAQKKAEVEAGKIVSLAIERTASEWSAERSVTAFPLPNDKLKGRIIGHEGKNIRAFEKATGVQILIDEQPDSVVLSCFNPIKREIARLTLERLIKDGNVHPRRIEELVQKNQRRVDEQMLRAGQEALRELGINGVHPELVRILGRLRYRTSYGQNVLMHSIEVAKLTAIMASELRLDGVLAKRAGLFHDIGKAIDFEREGTHPEIGVEVATRYNEHPVVVNAIGSHHEDVDVTHPISVLVSAADAISGSRPGARRKSVVDYVRRIEQLEGLANEMEGVEQSYAIQAGREIRVIARPDKVTDDQLALLASDLAKKIQTRMEYPGKIKVTVIREMRATTTAH
;
A
#
# COMPACT_ATOMS: atom_id res chain seq x y z
N MET A 1 47.08 -73.64 -22.28
CA MET A 1 46.00 -73.34 -23.23
C MET A 1 45.61 -71.88 -23.00
N THR A 2 45.96 -70.86 -23.81
CA THR A 2 45.75 -70.58 -25.26
C THR A 2 44.36 -70.04 -25.60
N GLY A 3 44.27 -68.87 -26.27
CA GLY A 3 43.01 -68.21 -26.68
C GLY A 3 42.72 -66.90 -25.92
N THR A 4 43.40 -65.75 -26.09
CA THR A 4 43.53 -64.87 -27.28
C THR A 4 42.22 -64.50 -27.97
N GLY A 5 41.81 -63.23 -27.92
CA GLY A 5 40.58 -62.70 -28.52
C GLY A 5 40.62 -61.19 -28.80
N PHE A 6 41.60 -60.74 -29.59
CA PHE A 6 41.83 -59.33 -29.94
C PHE A 6 40.91 -58.88 -31.10
N ARG A 7 40.30 -57.69 -31.02
CA ARG A 7 40.04 -56.85 -32.22
C ARG A 7 39.84 -55.38 -31.87
N ALA A 8 40.45 -54.51 -32.66
CA ALA A 8 40.32 -53.06 -32.56
C ALA A 8 39.69 -52.50 -33.84
N GLY A 9 38.98 -51.37 -33.73
CA GLY A 9 38.56 -50.53 -34.86
C GLY A 9 39.25 -49.18 -34.78
N ARG A 10 39.80 -48.68 -35.90
CA ARG A 10 40.52 -47.40 -35.97
C ARG A 10 39.69 -46.32 -36.68
N LEU A 11 39.89 -45.09 -36.21
CA LEU A 11 40.05 -43.84 -36.98
C LEU A 11 39.32 -43.69 -38.34
N THR A 12 38.51 -42.63 -38.43
CA THR A 12 38.61 -41.66 -39.53
C THR A 12 38.54 -40.24 -38.97
N ALA A 13 39.31 -39.32 -39.56
CA ALA A 13 39.32 -37.91 -39.17
C ALA A 13 38.42 -37.08 -40.10
N GLY A 14 37.95 -35.92 -39.63
CA GLY A 14 37.07 -35.03 -40.38
C GLY A 14 37.37 -33.55 -40.09
N CYS A 15 38.57 -33.08 -40.44
CA CYS A 15 38.92 -31.67 -40.34
C CYS A 15 38.65 -30.97 -41.68
N VAL A 16 37.75 -29.97 -41.70
CA VAL A 16 37.56 -29.07 -42.84
C VAL A 16 37.52 -27.63 -42.34
N LEU A 17 38.63 -26.93 -42.56
CA LEU A 17 38.65 -25.48 -42.65
C LEU A 17 37.92 -25.04 -43.92
N ASN A 18 37.18 -23.93 -43.86
CA ASN A 18 37.33 -22.95 -44.94
C ASN A 18 37.09 -21.51 -44.46
N GLN A 19 37.74 -20.57 -45.15
CA GLN A 19 37.66 -19.13 -44.91
C GLN A 19 36.62 -18.48 -45.83
N GLY A 20 36.09 -17.32 -45.44
CA GLY A 20 34.99 -16.67 -46.18
C GLY A 20 34.88 -15.17 -45.95
N ARG A 21 35.97 -14.40 -46.09
CA ARG A 21 35.89 -12.93 -46.14
C ARG A 21 35.18 -12.50 -47.43
N GLN A 22 34.22 -11.57 -47.32
CA GLN A 22 34.17 -10.44 -48.25
C GLN A 22 33.44 -9.22 -47.65
N ARG A 23 33.92 -8.02 -48.02
CA ARG A 23 33.25 -6.74 -47.78
C ARG A 23 32.55 -6.31 -49.07
N ALA A 24 31.33 -5.80 -48.98
CA ALA A 24 30.72 -4.96 -50.01
C ALA A 24 29.89 -3.86 -49.34
N ALA A 25 29.75 -2.70 -49.99
CA ALA A 25 29.20 -1.50 -49.38
C ALA A 25 28.10 -0.85 -50.22
N ARG A 26 27.37 0.08 -49.60
CA ARG A 26 26.42 1.05 -50.21
C ARG A 26 25.19 0.46 -50.91
N ARG A 27 24.03 0.75 -50.33
CA ARG A 27 23.10 1.83 -50.77
C ARG A 27 22.04 2.02 -49.68
N GLY A 28 21.39 3.18 -49.64
CA GLY A 28 20.37 3.45 -48.64
C GLY A 28 19.27 4.38 -49.13
N ARG A 29 18.09 4.28 -48.49
CA ARG A 29 17.13 5.37 -48.25
C ARG A 29 16.07 4.88 -47.24
N PRO A 30 15.47 5.78 -46.42
CA PRO A 30 14.51 5.38 -45.40
C PRO A 30 13.06 5.33 -45.94
N ARG A 31 12.29 4.36 -45.45
CA ARG A 31 10.80 4.26 -45.46
C ARG A 31 10.41 3.06 -44.59
N ALA A 32 9.22 3.00 -43.97
CA ALA A 32 8.08 3.92 -44.01
C ALA A 32 7.44 4.07 -42.61
N ARG A 33 6.58 5.09 -42.47
CA ARG A 33 5.57 5.14 -41.40
C ARG A 33 4.53 4.04 -41.64
N LEU A 34 3.98 3.46 -40.58
CA LEU A 34 2.74 2.69 -40.63
C LEU A 34 1.63 3.52 -40.00
N ALA A 35 0.72 4.02 -40.85
CA ALA A 35 -0.45 4.81 -40.44
C ALA A 35 -1.55 4.69 -41.53
N LEU A 36 -2.53 3.82 -41.27
CA LEU A 36 -3.82 3.67 -41.94
C LEU A 36 -4.70 2.87 -40.96
N ALA A 37 -5.86 3.28 -40.45
CA ALA A 37 -6.93 4.20 -40.87
C ALA A 37 -8.07 3.54 -41.68
N THR A 38 -9.07 3.06 -40.94
CA THR A 38 -10.46 2.73 -41.31
C THR A 38 -11.29 2.78 -40.01
N LEU A 39 -12.57 3.18 -39.95
CA LEU A 39 -13.47 3.79 -40.94
C LEU A 39 -14.55 4.63 -40.20
N GLN A 40 -14.87 5.82 -40.73
CA GLN A 40 -16.16 6.51 -40.59
C GLN A 40 -16.46 7.16 -41.94
N PRO A 41 -17.74 7.20 -42.37
CA PRO A 41 -18.31 8.49 -42.76
C PRO A 41 -19.83 8.65 -42.55
N GLY A 42 -20.29 9.91 -42.48
CA GLY A 42 -21.69 10.32 -42.64
C GLY A 42 -22.18 11.29 -41.54
N SER A 43 -22.64 12.52 -41.83
CA SER A 43 -22.65 13.27 -43.11
C SER A 43 -22.72 14.80 -42.87
N SER A 44 -22.48 15.58 -43.93
CA SER A 44 -22.53 17.06 -44.04
C SER A 44 -23.87 17.71 -43.59
N ALA A 45 -23.99 19.00 -43.20
CA ALA A 45 -23.56 20.28 -43.81
C ALA A 45 -24.23 20.55 -45.19
N THR A 46 -24.60 21.76 -45.66
CA THR A 46 -24.15 23.16 -45.38
C THR A 46 -25.23 24.25 -45.65
N ARG A 47 -25.06 25.44 -45.03
CA ARG A 47 -25.33 26.86 -45.46
C ARG A 47 -26.51 27.28 -46.40
N SER A 48 -27.02 28.48 -46.06
CA SER A 48 -27.33 29.70 -46.87
C SER A 48 -28.68 29.97 -47.59
N SER A 49 -29.11 31.23 -47.42
CA SER A 49 -29.83 32.17 -48.33
C SER A 49 -31.32 32.03 -48.69
N GLU A 50 -32.00 33.18 -48.54
CA GLU A 50 -33.02 33.79 -49.45
C GLU A 50 -34.41 33.16 -49.71
N SER A 51 -35.40 33.71 -48.99
CA SER A 51 -36.58 34.43 -49.54
C SER A 51 -37.75 33.71 -50.28
N THR A 52 -38.89 34.43 -50.31
CA THR A 52 -40.12 34.25 -51.14
C THR A 52 -41.22 33.24 -50.72
N LEU A 53 -42.40 33.81 -50.41
CA LEU A 53 -43.77 33.50 -50.90
C LEU A 53 -44.27 32.04 -50.99
N GLY A 54 -45.42 31.70 -50.33
CA GLY A 54 -46.02 30.36 -50.47
C GLY A 54 -47.36 30.02 -49.78
N THR A 55 -48.38 30.89 -49.83
CA THR A 55 -49.85 30.59 -49.73
C THR A 55 -50.44 29.35 -48.98
N ARG A 56 -51.33 29.61 -47.99
CA ARG A 56 -52.57 28.85 -47.61
C ARG A 56 -52.36 27.44 -46.97
N SER A 57 -53.29 26.82 -46.22
CA SER A 57 -54.72 27.08 -45.90
C SER A 57 -55.14 26.59 -44.47
N CYS A 58 -56.44 26.60 -44.16
CA CYS A 58 -57.15 26.17 -42.93
C CYS A 58 -56.92 24.68 -42.51
N ALA A 59 -57.38 24.12 -41.37
CA ALA A 59 -58.51 24.45 -40.45
C ALA A 59 -58.35 23.76 -39.04
N VAL A 60 -59.01 24.19 -37.94
CA VAL A 60 -60.25 23.60 -37.29
C VAL A 60 -60.09 22.13 -36.81
N TRP A 61 -60.37 21.66 -35.57
CA TRP A 61 -61.05 22.20 -34.35
C TRP A 61 -60.82 21.32 -33.08
N ARG A 62 -61.32 21.80 -31.90
CA ARG A 62 -61.73 21.11 -30.63
C ARG A 62 -60.92 21.38 -29.33
N ALA A 63 -61.65 21.35 -28.20
CA ALA A 63 -61.25 21.58 -26.78
C ALA A 63 -61.76 20.38 -25.91
N PRO A 64 -61.98 20.37 -24.55
CA PRO A 64 -62.28 21.47 -23.57
C PRO A 64 -61.77 21.30 -22.09
N CYS A 65 -62.32 22.13 -21.15
CA CYS A 65 -62.61 21.86 -19.71
C CYS A 65 -61.47 21.88 -18.64
N VAL A 66 -61.61 22.38 -17.39
CA VAL A 66 -62.66 23.17 -16.64
C VAL A 66 -62.00 24.05 -15.54
N SER A 67 -62.79 24.97 -14.92
CA SER A 67 -62.68 25.60 -13.57
C SER A 67 -61.66 26.73 -13.37
N ASP A 68 -61.86 27.76 -12.50
CA ASP A 68 -63.03 28.37 -11.78
C ASP A 68 -62.60 29.80 -11.29
N LEU A 69 -63.33 30.69 -10.57
CA LEU A 69 -64.59 30.65 -9.78
C LEU A 69 -65.33 32.03 -9.85
N MET A 70 -65.84 32.59 -8.73
CA MET A 70 -66.72 33.79 -8.60
C MET A 70 -66.59 34.45 -7.19
N PRO A 71 -67.30 35.56 -6.78
CA PRO A 71 -68.45 36.34 -7.35
C PRO A 71 -68.11 37.84 -7.67
N TRP A 72 -68.92 38.75 -8.26
CA TRP A 72 -70.36 39.16 -8.19
C TRP A 72 -70.77 39.96 -6.93
N PRO A 73 -71.77 40.89 -6.95
CA PRO A 73 -72.83 41.22 -7.95
C PRO A 73 -72.77 42.69 -8.50
N GLY A 74 -73.72 43.29 -9.26
CA GLY A 74 -75.04 42.91 -9.84
C GLY A 74 -75.45 43.93 -10.95
N GLU A 75 -76.31 43.62 -11.92
CA GLU A 75 -77.79 43.88 -11.99
C GLU A 75 -78.19 45.38 -11.93
N ASP A 76 -79.11 45.94 -12.76
CA ASP A 76 -80.11 45.34 -13.68
C ASP A 76 -80.48 46.31 -14.87
N PRO A 77 -81.17 45.87 -15.97
CA PRO A 77 -81.37 46.67 -17.19
C PRO A 77 -82.82 47.15 -17.47
N SER A 78 -83.02 48.02 -18.48
CA SER A 78 -84.29 48.14 -19.21
C SER A 78 -84.14 48.88 -20.57
N ALA A 79 -85.13 48.70 -21.47
CA ALA A 79 -85.12 49.15 -22.87
C ALA A 79 -86.41 49.93 -23.24
N PRO A 80 -86.45 50.70 -24.36
CA PRO A 80 -87.49 51.71 -24.65
C PRO A 80 -88.71 51.13 -25.41
N PRO A 81 -89.83 51.87 -25.63
CA PRO A 81 -89.92 52.73 -26.83
C PRO A 81 -90.89 53.96 -26.79
N GLY A 82 -90.59 54.98 -27.62
CA GLY A 82 -91.56 56.01 -28.09
C GLY A 82 -91.98 57.09 -27.07
N TYR A 83 -92.64 58.18 -27.46
CA TYR A 83 -93.01 58.70 -28.79
C TYR A 83 -93.45 60.19 -28.65
N ARG A 84 -93.50 60.93 -29.78
CA ARG A 84 -94.54 61.92 -30.23
C ARG A 84 -93.92 63.08 -31.04
N LEU A 85 -94.45 63.33 -32.23
CA LEU A 85 -94.04 64.43 -33.13
C LEU A 85 -94.84 65.72 -32.85
N ARG A 86 -94.23 66.89 -33.11
CA ARG A 86 -94.95 68.14 -33.42
C ARG A 86 -94.18 68.93 -34.49
N ARG A 87 -94.88 69.56 -35.44
CA ARG A 87 -94.31 70.20 -36.65
C ARG A 87 -94.33 71.73 -36.58
N GLY A 88 -93.40 72.35 -37.34
CA GLY A 88 -93.43 73.75 -37.78
C GLY A 88 -92.80 74.75 -36.80
N HIS A 89 -92.16 75.84 -37.22
CA HIS A 89 -91.99 76.47 -38.55
C HIS A 89 -90.61 77.14 -38.67
N GLY A 90 -90.30 77.76 -39.82
CA GLY A 90 -89.34 78.89 -39.88
C GLY A 90 -87.95 78.57 -40.43
N MET A 91 -87.76 78.76 -41.74
CA MET A 91 -86.50 78.53 -42.46
C MET A 91 -85.59 79.79 -42.46
N ARG A 92 -84.26 79.59 -42.60
CA ARG A 92 -83.20 80.54 -43.05
C ARG A 92 -82.52 81.49 -42.04
N MET A 93 -81.31 81.12 -41.61
CA MET A 93 -80.10 81.98 -41.41
C MET A 93 -78.86 81.06 -41.46
N THR A 94 -78.14 80.98 -42.59
CA THR A 94 -76.85 81.64 -42.92
C THR A 94 -75.57 80.88 -42.49
N PHE A 95 -74.49 81.05 -43.26
CA PHE A 95 -73.35 80.12 -43.37
C PHE A 95 -72.40 80.01 -42.16
N ILE A 96 -72.58 80.83 -41.11
CA ILE A 96 -71.62 81.01 -40.01
C ILE A 96 -71.40 79.71 -39.22
N ASN A 97 -72.45 78.90 -39.05
CA ASN A 97 -72.44 77.70 -38.21
C ASN A 97 -71.61 76.52 -38.77
N ILE A 98 -71.06 76.62 -39.98
CA ILE A 98 -70.22 75.56 -40.58
C ILE A 98 -68.72 75.93 -40.50
N LEU A 99 -68.37 77.21 -40.62
CA LEU A 99 -66.99 77.68 -40.56
C LEU A 99 -66.38 77.56 -39.15
N LEU A 100 -67.17 77.84 -38.11
CA LEU A 100 -66.75 77.76 -36.71
C LEU A 100 -66.28 76.36 -36.28
N PRO A 101 -67.06 75.27 -36.47
CA PRO A 101 -66.59 73.92 -36.15
C PRO A 101 -65.44 73.47 -37.07
N GLY A 102 -65.38 73.93 -38.33
CA GLY A 102 -64.24 73.68 -39.21
C GLY A 102 -62.92 74.29 -38.69
N ALA A 103 -62.97 75.51 -38.17
CA ALA A 103 -61.83 76.17 -37.54
C ALA A 103 -61.38 75.44 -36.26
N PHE A 104 -62.32 75.00 -35.41
CA PHE A 104 -62.01 74.20 -34.21
C PHE A 104 -61.41 72.81 -34.54
N LEU A 105 -61.84 72.17 -35.62
CA LEU A 105 -61.24 70.92 -36.09
C LEU A 105 -59.81 71.14 -36.63
N LEU A 106 -59.55 72.25 -37.32
CA LEU A 106 -58.20 72.60 -37.80
C LEU A 106 -57.26 72.96 -36.64
N THR A 107 -57.67 73.78 -35.67
CA THR A 107 -56.83 74.09 -34.50
C THR A 107 -56.62 72.87 -33.60
N GLY A 108 -57.67 72.08 -33.35
CA GLY A 108 -57.56 70.82 -32.63
C GLY A 108 -56.65 69.80 -33.34
N GLY A 109 -56.72 69.72 -34.66
CA GLY A 109 -55.84 68.89 -35.49
C GLY A 109 -54.37 69.33 -35.44
N LEU A 110 -54.11 70.65 -35.52
CA LEU A 110 -52.76 71.21 -35.42
C LEU A 110 -52.16 71.04 -34.02
N VAL A 111 -52.93 71.28 -32.95
CA VAL A 111 -52.50 71.05 -31.57
C VAL A 111 -52.29 69.56 -31.31
N GLY A 112 -53.16 68.68 -31.82
CA GLY A 112 -52.99 67.22 -31.74
C GLY A 112 -51.76 66.72 -32.49
N TRP A 113 -51.47 67.30 -33.67
CA TRP A 113 -50.26 67.00 -34.43
C TRP A 113 -48.99 67.49 -33.71
N PHE A 114 -49.00 68.71 -33.17
CA PHE A 114 -47.85 69.29 -32.48
C PHE A 114 -47.54 68.59 -31.15
N THR A 115 -48.57 68.29 -30.34
CA THR A 115 -48.40 67.50 -29.10
C THR A 115 -47.93 66.07 -29.40
N ARG A 116 -48.47 65.42 -30.43
CA ARG A 116 -47.95 64.14 -30.94
C ARG A 116 -46.50 64.25 -31.41
N TRP A 117 -46.11 65.31 -32.11
CA TRP A 117 -44.74 65.53 -32.58
C TRP A 117 -43.75 65.67 -31.40
N LEU A 118 -44.10 66.47 -30.38
CA LEU A 118 -43.30 66.59 -29.15
C LEU A 118 -43.20 65.27 -28.37
N PHE A 119 -44.30 64.52 -28.24
CA PHE A 119 -44.32 63.24 -27.53
C PHE A 119 -43.54 62.15 -28.27
N VAL A 120 -43.66 62.10 -29.61
CA VAL A 120 -42.88 61.19 -30.46
C VAL A 120 -41.39 61.55 -30.41
N ARG A 121 -41.03 62.84 -30.48
CA ARG A 121 -39.63 63.30 -30.40
C ARG A 121 -39.00 62.97 -29.05
N SER A 122 -39.64 63.31 -27.94
CA SER A 122 -39.13 63.02 -26.59
C SER A 122 -39.06 61.51 -26.30
N LYS A 123 -40.00 60.70 -26.80
CA LYS A 123 -39.90 59.24 -26.73
C LYS A 123 -38.77 58.68 -27.61
N LEU A 124 -38.53 59.25 -28.79
CA LEU A 124 -37.37 58.92 -29.63
C LEU A 124 -36.03 59.29 -28.96
N GLU A 125 -35.94 60.43 -28.29
CA GLU A 125 -34.75 60.84 -27.56
C GLU A 125 -34.49 59.94 -26.34
N LYS A 126 -35.54 59.53 -25.60
CA LYS A 126 -35.43 58.52 -24.52
C LYS A 126 -34.96 57.15 -25.05
N VAL A 127 -35.62 56.61 -26.07
CA VAL A 127 -35.23 55.32 -26.68
C VAL A 127 -33.80 55.37 -27.25
N ARG A 128 -33.37 56.51 -27.79
CA ARG A 128 -31.96 56.73 -28.21
C ARG A 128 -30.99 56.81 -27.03
N GLY A 129 -31.40 57.36 -25.89
CA GLY A 129 -30.64 57.35 -24.64
C GLY A 129 -30.46 55.93 -24.12
N GLU A 130 -31.57 55.22 -23.90
CA GLU A 130 -31.61 53.81 -23.49
C GLU A 130 -30.77 52.92 -24.42
N SER A 131 -30.88 53.10 -25.74
CA SER A 131 -30.06 52.37 -26.72
C SER A 131 -28.56 52.64 -26.56
N ARG A 132 -28.17 53.88 -26.28
CA ARG A 132 -26.76 54.26 -26.04
C ARG A 132 -26.24 53.71 -24.71
N GLU A 133 -27.06 53.71 -23.66
CA GLU A 133 -26.69 53.10 -22.38
C GLU A 133 -26.53 51.58 -22.49
N ILE A 134 -27.41 50.90 -23.22
CA ILE A 134 -27.28 49.47 -23.52
C ILE A 134 -25.98 49.20 -24.29
N ILE A 135 -25.70 49.95 -25.36
CA ILE A 135 -24.46 49.80 -26.14
C ILE A 135 -23.22 50.05 -25.25
N ASN A 136 -23.20 51.13 -24.45
CA ASN A 136 -22.08 51.43 -23.56
C ASN A 136 -21.88 50.36 -22.49
N ARG A 137 -22.98 49.83 -21.92
CA ARG A 137 -22.92 48.71 -20.96
C ARG A 137 -22.39 47.44 -21.62
N SER A 138 -22.89 47.07 -22.79
CA SER A 138 -22.39 45.90 -23.54
C SER A 138 -20.92 46.03 -23.92
N LEU A 139 -20.43 47.24 -24.23
CA LEU A 139 -19.00 47.50 -24.46
C LEU A 139 -18.16 47.34 -23.18
N GLN A 140 -18.64 47.87 -22.05
CA GLN A 140 -17.98 47.70 -20.75
C GLN A 140 -17.96 46.23 -20.29
N GLU A 141 -19.07 45.50 -20.47
CA GLU A 141 -19.18 44.07 -20.18
C GLU A 141 -18.26 43.24 -21.09
N ALA A 142 -18.22 43.53 -22.39
CA ALA A 142 -17.32 42.87 -23.33
C ALA A 142 -15.84 43.14 -23.01
N GLU A 143 -15.48 44.36 -22.60
CA GLU A 143 -14.11 44.66 -22.17
C GLU A 143 -13.78 43.99 -20.83
N HIS A 144 -14.72 43.94 -19.88
CA HIS A 144 -14.55 43.21 -18.62
C HIS A 144 -14.34 41.70 -18.86
N GLN A 145 -15.17 41.07 -19.70
CA GLN A 145 -15.01 39.68 -20.13
C GLN A 145 -13.66 39.44 -20.81
N LYS A 146 -13.23 40.34 -21.72
CA LYS A 146 -11.92 40.28 -22.36
C LYS A 146 -10.77 40.35 -21.35
N ARG A 147 -10.86 41.25 -20.35
CA ARG A 147 -9.87 41.37 -19.27
C ARG A 147 -9.85 40.12 -18.39
N GLN A 148 -11.01 39.56 -18.04
CA GLN A 148 -11.10 38.30 -17.28
C GLN A 148 -10.52 37.10 -18.04
N ALA A 149 -10.85 36.94 -19.33
CA ALA A 149 -10.31 35.86 -20.16
C ALA A 149 -8.78 35.96 -20.33
N LEU A 150 -8.23 37.18 -20.47
CA LEU A 150 -6.78 37.40 -20.51
C LEU A 150 -6.09 37.10 -19.17
N LEU A 151 -6.74 37.38 -18.04
CA LEU A 151 -6.24 37.01 -16.71
C LEU A 151 -6.25 35.49 -16.51
N GLN A 152 -7.35 34.81 -16.86
CA GLN A 152 -7.48 33.36 -16.79
C GLN A 152 -6.42 32.66 -17.66
N ALA A 153 -6.28 33.06 -18.93
CA ALA A 153 -5.27 32.50 -19.82
C ALA A 153 -3.84 32.72 -19.31
N ARG A 154 -3.57 33.87 -18.65
CA ARG A 154 -2.27 34.15 -18.02
C ARG A 154 -2.04 33.30 -16.77
N GLU A 155 -3.07 33.05 -15.97
CA GLU A 155 -3.00 32.19 -14.80
C GLU A 155 -2.80 30.71 -15.18
N GLU A 156 -3.50 30.23 -16.21
CA GLU A 156 -3.30 28.89 -16.80
C GLU A 156 -1.89 28.74 -17.39
N TRP A 157 -1.40 29.75 -18.11
CA TRP A 157 -0.03 29.76 -18.64
C TRP A 157 1.02 29.70 -17.52
N LEU A 158 0.83 30.47 -16.43
CA LEU A 158 1.72 30.41 -15.26
C LEU A 158 1.68 29.04 -14.57
N LYS A 159 0.49 28.45 -14.38
CA LYS A 159 0.33 27.10 -13.81
C LYS A 159 0.97 26.02 -14.70
N SER A 160 0.81 26.12 -16.01
CA SER A 160 1.42 25.22 -17.00
C SER A 160 2.94 25.33 -16.99
N LYS A 161 3.46 26.57 -16.99
CA LYS A 161 4.90 26.84 -16.89
C LYS A 161 5.49 26.27 -15.59
N ALA A 162 4.86 26.51 -14.44
CA ALA A 162 5.34 26.01 -13.15
C ALA A 162 5.39 24.47 -13.09
N ARG A 163 4.41 23.78 -13.69
CA ARG A 163 4.43 22.32 -13.85
C ARG A 163 5.60 21.86 -14.72
N LEU A 164 5.82 22.49 -15.87
CA LEU A 164 6.94 22.17 -16.75
C LEU A 164 8.31 22.41 -16.09
N GLU A 165 8.46 23.47 -15.29
CA GLU A 165 9.68 23.73 -14.51
C GLU A 165 9.88 22.68 -13.40
N GLN A 166 8.80 22.23 -12.74
CA GLN A 166 8.85 21.16 -11.75
C GLN A 166 9.21 19.80 -12.38
N ASP A 167 8.59 19.44 -13.51
CA ASP A 167 8.88 18.21 -14.25
C ASP A 167 10.32 18.20 -14.77
N LEU A 168 10.83 19.34 -15.26
CA LEU A 168 12.22 19.49 -15.70
C LEU A 168 13.20 19.29 -14.52
N GLN A 169 12.94 19.90 -13.36
CA GLN A 169 13.72 19.66 -12.15
C GLN A 169 13.67 18.20 -11.69
N GLY A 170 12.52 17.54 -11.82
CA GLY A 170 12.37 16.10 -11.56
C GLY A 170 13.31 15.27 -12.42
N ARG A 171 13.29 15.49 -13.74
CA ARG A 171 14.14 14.78 -14.71
C ARG A 171 15.63 15.07 -14.54
N VAL A 172 16.01 16.28 -14.12
CA VAL A 172 17.41 16.61 -13.78
C VAL A 172 17.87 15.80 -12.56
N ARG A 173 17.09 15.79 -11.47
CA ARG A 173 17.40 15.02 -10.25
C ARG A 173 17.44 13.50 -10.51
N GLU A 174 16.57 13.00 -11.39
CA GLU A 174 16.60 11.61 -11.86
C GLU A 174 17.90 11.31 -12.62
N GLY A 175 18.30 12.17 -13.56
CA GLY A 175 19.56 12.06 -14.28
C GLY A 175 20.79 12.09 -13.37
N GLU A 176 20.82 12.97 -12.37
CA GLU A 176 21.87 13.04 -11.35
C GLU A 176 21.93 11.80 -10.44
N ARG A 177 20.77 11.14 -10.20
CA ARG A 177 20.70 9.89 -9.44
C ARG A 177 21.19 8.71 -10.28
N LEU A 178 20.78 8.64 -11.54
CA LEU A 178 21.24 7.63 -12.50
C LEU A 178 22.75 7.74 -12.73
N LYS A 179 23.28 8.97 -12.87
CA LYS A 179 24.73 9.19 -13.01
C LYS A 179 25.50 8.68 -11.79
N ARG A 180 25.12 9.08 -10.57
CA ARG A 180 25.80 8.59 -9.35
C ARG A 180 25.77 7.06 -9.23
N GLY A 181 24.66 6.42 -9.56
CA GLY A 181 24.55 4.95 -9.60
C GLY A 181 25.36 4.27 -10.72
N LEU A 182 25.86 5.02 -11.71
CA LEU A 182 26.86 4.56 -12.69
C LEU A 182 28.27 4.81 -12.17
N ASP A 183 28.57 6.01 -11.65
CA ASP A 183 29.86 6.39 -11.07
C ASP A 183 30.25 5.40 -9.93
N GLU A 184 29.30 5.03 -9.06
CA GLU A 184 29.45 4.02 -7.99
C GLU A 184 29.74 2.61 -8.53
N ARG A 185 29.12 2.23 -9.66
CA ARG A 185 29.35 0.92 -10.31
C ARG A 185 30.70 0.87 -11.00
N GLU A 186 31.12 1.96 -11.63
CA GLU A 186 32.43 2.05 -12.29
C GLU A 186 33.57 1.98 -11.26
N ALA A 187 33.41 2.65 -10.10
CA ALA A 187 34.33 2.50 -8.96
C ALA A 187 34.39 1.05 -8.44
N GLY A 188 33.22 0.40 -8.27
CA GLY A 188 33.16 -1.01 -7.83
C GLY A 188 33.78 -2.00 -8.83
N LEU A 189 33.65 -1.75 -10.13
CA LEU A 189 34.33 -2.52 -11.18
C LEU A 189 35.85 -2.30 -11.16
N GLY A 190 36.30 -1.07 -10.92
CA GLY A 190 37.72 -0.76 -10.75
C GLY A 190 38.36 -1.49 -9.55
N GLU A 191 37.66 -1.55 -8.41
CA GLU A 191 38.14 -2.34 -7.27
C GLU A 191 38.14 -3.85 -7.56
N ALA A 192 37.14 -4.34 -8.29
CA ALA A 192 37.07 -5.75 -8.70
C ALA A 192 38.23 -6.15 -9.62
N ASP A 193 38.58 -5.31 -10.60
CA ASP A 193 39.73 -5.53 -11.51
C ASP A 193 41.07 -5.55 -10.74
N LEU A 194 41.28 -4.62 -9.80
CA LEU A 194 42.46 -4.61 -8.94
C LEU A 194 42.56 -5.88 -8.07
N ARG A 195 41.44 -6.33 -7.49
CA ARG A 195 41.36 -7.61 -6.75
C ARG A 195 41.61 -8.82 -7.65
N LEU A 196 41.18 -8.79 -8.92
CA LEU A 196 41.41 -9.85 -9.89
C LEU A 196 42.90 -9.97 -10.23
N ARG A 197 43.55 -8.87 -10.63
CA ARG A 197 44.99 -8.83 -10.93
C ARG A 197 45.88 -9.20 -9.74
N SER A 198 45.43 -8.90 -8.52
CA SER A 198 46.12 -9.34 -7.29
C SER A 198 46.03 -10.86 -7.11
N ARG A 199 44.88 -11.47 -7.41
CA ARG A 199 44.73 -12.93 -7.42
C ARG A 199 45.53 -13.60 -8.53
N GLU A 200 45.55 -13.03 -9.74
CA GLU A 200 46.34 -13.57 -10.87
C GLU A 200 47.82 -13.66 -10.50
N ARG A 201 48.44 -12.60 -9.95
CA ARG A 201 49.83 -12.65 -9.49
C ARG A 201 50.07 -13.70 -8.41
N SER A 202 49.17 -13.80 -7.41
CA SER A 202 49.29 -14.80 -6.36
C SER A 202 49.11 -16.24 -6.88
N LEU A 203 48.37 -16.43 -7.97
CA LEU A 203 48.27 -17.71 -8.67
C LEU A 203 49.54 -18.00 -9.48
N GLU A 204 50.11 -17.03 -10.20
CA GLU A 204 51.40 -17.19 -10.89
C GLU A 204 52.55 -17.52 -9.93
N GLU A 205 52.61 -16.86 -8.77
CA GLU A 205 53.60 -17.15 -7.72
C GLU A 205 53.45 -18.60 -7.24
N ARG A 206 52.24 -19.01 -6.87
CA ARG A 206 51.95 -20.39 -6.45
C ARG A 206 52.21 -21.42 -7.55
N GLU A 207 51.96 -21.09 -8.81
CA GLU A 207 52.26 -22.00 -9.93
C GLU A 207 53.77 -22.20 -10.10
N ARG A 208 54.58 -21.14 -9.91
CA ARG A 208 56.05 -21.24 -9.85
C ARG A 208 56.51 -22.06 -8.66
N ASP A 209 55.96 -21.81 -7.47
CA ASP A 209 56.26 -22.59 -6.26
C ASP A 209 55.94 -24.08 -6.46
N ILE A 210 54.78 -24.40 -7.07
CA ILE A 210 54.37 -25.77 -7.38
C ILE A 210 55.28 -26.40 -8.44
N GLN A 211 55.70 -25.67 -9.48
CA GLN A 211 56.63 -26.17 -10.48
C GLN A 211 58.02 -26.44 -9.88
N GLN A 212 58.52 -25.56 -9.01
CA GLN A 212 59.77 -25.78 -8.28
C GLN A 212 59.65 -26.98 -7.33
N SER A 213 58.58 -27.05 -6.53
CA SER A 213 58.28 -28.19 -5.64
C SER A 213 58.23 -29.52 -6.42
N LEU A 214 57.64 -29.52 -7.62
CA LEU A 214 57.60 -30.69 -8.51
C LEU A 214 58.98 -31.06 -9.06
N ALA A 215 59.84 -30.09 -9.36
CA ALA A 215 61.21 -30.33 -9.82
C ALA A 215 62.08 -30.90 -8.69
N GLU A 216 61.93 -30.39 -7.46
CA GLU A 216 62.60 -30.89 -6.27
C GLU A 216 62.09 -32.30 -5.89
N ALA A 217 60.77 -32.52 -5.87
CA ALA A 217 60.17 -33.83 -5.63
C ALA A 217 60.55 -34.86 -6.71
N ARG A 218 60.80 -34.45 -7.97
CA ARG A 218 61.36 -35.32 -9.01
C ARG A 218 62.81 -35.69 -8.74
N LYS A 219 63.67 -34.72 -8.40
CA LYS A 219 65.08 -34.97 -8.01
C LYS A 219 65.15 -35.92 -6.82
N GLU A 220 64.33 -35.68 -5.80
CA GLU A 220 64.33 -36.52 -4.60
C GLU A 220 63.70 -37.89 -4.87
N ARG A 221 62.72 -38.03 -5.78
CA ARG A 221 62.28 -39.34 -6.28
C ARG A 221 63.38 -40.12 -6.98
N GLU A 222 64.19 -39.48 -7.83
CA GLU A 222 65.36 -40.12 -8.43
C GLU A 222 66.39 -40.50 -7.36
N ARG A 223 66.63 -39.63 -6.38
CA ARG A 223 67.57 -39.88 -5.29
C ARG A 223 67.15 -41.06 -4.45
N VAL A 224 65.90 -41.07 -3.97
CA VAL A 224 65.27 -42.19 -3.24
C VAL A 224 65.26 -43.47 -4.08
N ARG A 225 65.06 -43.39 -5.40
CA ARG A 225 65.13 -44.57 -6.28
C ARG A 225 66.54 -45.15 -6.33
N ARG A 226 67.56 -44.33 -6.58
CA ARG A 226 68.97 -44.75 -6.53
C ARG A 226 69.34 -45.28 -5.14
N LEU A 227 68.87 -44.61 -4.09
CA LEU A 227 69.09 -45.04 -2.71
C LEU A 227 68.42 -46.39 -2.43
N ALA A 228 67.22 -46.65 -2.96
CA ALA A 228 66.50 -47.91 -2.81
C ALA A 228 67.08 -49.04 -3.67
N ASP A 229 67.62 -48.74 -4.86
CA ASP A 229 68.37 -49.70 -5.67
C ASP A 229 69.68 -50.12 -4.95
N ASP A 230 70.39 -49.15 -4.35
CA ASP A 230 71.57 -49.39 -3.52
C ASP A 230 71.21 -50.12 -2.21
N LEU A 231 70.14 -49.70 -1.52
CA LEU A 231 69.63 -50.36 -0.31
C LEU A 231 69.16 -51.79 -0.60
N ASN A 232 68.55 -52.07 -1.75
CA ASN A 232 68.25 -53.44 -2.17
C ASN A 232 69.53 -54.25 -2.39
N SER A 233 70.59 -53.66 -2.97
CA SER A 233 71.89 -54.31 -3.10
C SER A 233 72.56 -54.61 -1.75
N GLN A 234 72.30 -53.79 -0.73
CA GLN A 234 72.84 -53.92 0.63
C GLN A 234 71.97 -54.82 1.52
N LEU A 235 70.63 -54.77 1.43
CA LEU A 235 69.70 -55.70 2.08
C LEU A 235 69.95 -57.13 1.58
N SER A 236 70.18 -57.30 0.26
CA SER A 236 70.64 -58.54 -0.36
C SER A 236 72.02 -59.04 0.11
N ARG A 237 72.73 -58.27 0.96
CA ARG A 237 73.98 -58.65 1.63
C ARG A 237 73.88 -58.72 3.16
N VAL A 238 72.85 -58.14 3.78
CA VAL A 238 72.87 -57.82 5.24
C VAL A 238 71.61 -58.28 5.99
N SER A 239 70.41 -58.29 5.39
CA SER A 239 69.17 -58.54 6.15
C SER A 239 68.62 -59.96 5.97
N GLY A 240 68.68 -60.77 7.03
CA GLY A 240 67.97 -62.06 7.14
C GLY A 240 66.46 -61.93 7.38
N LEU A 241 65.79 -61.00 6.68
CA LEU A 241 64.34 -60.83 6.65
C LEU A 241 63.81 -61.28 5.29
N THR A 242 62.60 -61.85 5.23
CA THR A 242 62.03 -62.23 3.93
C THR A 242 61.53 -60.98 3.18
N PRO A 243 61.56 -60.97 1.83
CA PRO A 243 60.99 -59.88 1.04
C PRO A 243 59.50 -59.65 1.35
N GLU A 244 58.78 -60.73 1.69
CA GLU A 244 57.38 -60.74 2.07
C GLU A 244 57.10 -59.95 3.35
N ASP A 245 57.93 -60.09 4.39
CA ASP A 245 57.75 -59.41 5.69
C ASP A 245 57.91 -57.89 5.54
N ALA A 246 58.99 -57.45 4.87
CA ALA A 246 59.26 -56.05 4.62
C ALA A 246 58.15 -55.38 3.79
N LYS A 247 57.65 -56.11 2.78
CA LYS A 247 56.50 -55.71 1.97
C LYS A 247 55.21 -55.64 2.78
N HIS A 248 54.99 -56.55 3.73
CA HIS A 248 53.80 -56.53 4.59
C HIS A 248 53.80 -55.34 5.56
N MET A 249 54.96 -55.01 6.16
CA MET A 249 55.12 -53.80 6.98
C MET A 249 54.84 -52.52 6.17
N LEU A 250 55.45 -52.39 4.98
CA LEU A 250 55.26 -51.22 4.11
C LEU A 250 53.78 -51.03 3.73
N LEU A 251 53.10 -52.10 3.32
CA LEU A 251 51.66 -52.09 3.01
C LEU A 251 50.77 -51.79 4.22
N THR A 252 51.24 -52.09 5.43
CA THR A 252 50.49 -51.80 6.68
C THR A 252 50.58 -50.31 7.01
N ASN A 253 51.76 -49.70 6.91
CA ASN A 253 51.96 -48.28 7.15
C ASN A 253 51.20 -47.44 6.11
N MET A 254 51.30 -47.77 4.81
CA MET A 254 50.54 -47.10 3.75
C MET A 254 49.02 -47.18 3.98
N LYS A 255 48.49 -48.30 4.50
CA LYS A 255 47.05 -48.42 4.83
C LYS A 255 46.62 -47.51 5.99
N GLN A 256 47.50 -47.19 6.92
CA GLN A 256 47.21 -46.25 8.01
C GLN A 256 47.28 -44.80 7.52
N GLU A 257 48.32 -44.45 6.77
CA GLU A 257 48.53 -43.12 6.19
C GLU A 257 47.40 -42.74 5.22
N VAL A 258 47.04 -43.61 4.27
CA VAL A 258 45.92 -43.39 3.34
C VAL A 258 44.57 -43.25 4.08
N ARG A 259 44.38 -43.95 5.21
CA ARG A 259 43.17 -43.78 6.04
C ARG A 259 43.13 -42.40 6.70
N PHE A 260 44.26 -41.90 7.20
CA PHE A 260 44.35 -40.57 7.81
C PHE A 260 44.13 -39.46 6.78
N GLU A 261 44.78 -39.54 5.61
CA GLU A 261 44.55 -38.59 4.52
C GLU A 261 43.12 -38.62 3.99
N SER A 262 42.53 -39.82 3.84
CA SER A 262 41.12 -39.94 3.43
C SER A 262 40.17 -39.30 4.45
N ALA A 263 40.39 -39.51 5.75
CA ALA A 263 39.57 -38.90 6.79
C ALA A 263 39.70 -37.36 6.81
N LYS A 264 40.93 -36.84 6.60
CA LYS A 264 41.19 -35.41 6.45
C LYS A 264 40.47 -34.84 5.23
N MET A 265 40.65 -35.44 4.05
CA MET A 265 40.03 -35.01 2.79
C MET A 265 38.50 -35.04 2.85
N ILE A 266 37.90 -36.05 3.48
CA ILE A 266 36.45 -36.13 3.71
C ILE A 266 35.98 -34.97 4.61
N ARG A 267 36.74 -34.60 5.65
CA ARG A 267 36.38 -33.47 6.52
C ARG A 267 36.51 -32.14 5.78
N GLU A 268 37.61 -31.92 5.06
CA GLU A 268 37.85 -30.72 4.26
C GLU A 268 36.78 -30.54 3.16
N ALA A 269 36.41 -31.61 2.45
CA ALA A 269 35.33 -31.60 1.47
C ALA A 269 33.95 -31.31 2.11
N ARG A 270 33.68 -31.85 3.31
CA ARG A 270 32.44 -31.55 4.05
C ARG A 270 32.39 -30.10 4.54
N GLU A 271 33.50 -29.58 5.07
CA GLU A 271 33.62 -28.17 5.47
C GLU A 271 33.47 -27.22 4.28
N GLU A 272 34.02 -27.56 3.11
CA GLU A 272 33.87 -26.76 1.90
C GLU A 272 32.45 -26.83 1.32
N ALA A 273 31.82 -28.01 1.33
CA ALA A 273 30.42 -28.18 0.93
C ALA A 273 29.47 -27.39 1.83
N GLN A 274 29.69 -27.39 3.14
CA GLN A 274 28.93 -26.59 4.11
C GLN A 274 29.05 -25.09 3.82
N LYS A 275 30.28 -24.58 3.66
CA LYS A 275 30.53 -23.16 3.33
C LYS A 275 29.89 -22.74 2.00
N LYS A 276 29.89 -23.63 0.99
CA LYS A 276 29.20 -23.40 -0.30
C LYS A 276 27.68 -23.39 -0.15
N ALA A 277 27.13 -24.30 0.66
CA ALA A 277 25.69 -24.37 0.94
C ALA A 277 25.18 -23.12 1.67
N GLU A 278 25.92 -22.60 2.66
CA GLU A 278 25.59 -21.37 3.39
C GLU A 278 25.52 -20.15 2.47
N VAL A 279 26.49 -19.99 1.55
CA VAL A 279 26.51 -18.90 0.56
C VAL A 279 25.33 -18.99 -0.42
N GLU A 280 25.04 -20.18 -0.95
CA GLU A 280 23.95 -20.36 -1.91
C GLU A 280 22.57 -20.25 -1.21
N ALA A 281 22.42 -20.73 0.02
CA ALA A 281 21.21 -20.53 0.83
C ALA A 281 20.95 -19.05 1.11
N GLY A 282 21.98 -18.29 1.52
CA GLY A 282 21.88 -16.84 1.73
C GLY A 282 21.45 -16.10 0.47
N LYS A 283 21.94 -16.53 -0.70
CA LYS A 283 21.55 -16.03 -2.03
C LYS A 283 20.10 -16.37 -2.39
N ILE A 284 19.64 -17.61 -2.16
CA ILE A 284 18.25 -18.04 -2.39
C ILE A 284 17.28 -17.23 -1.52
N VAL A 285 17.59 -17.06 -0.23
CA VAL A 285 16.78 -16.26 0.69
C VAL A 285 16.75 -14.78 0.27
N SER A 286 17.91 -14.21 -0.10
CA SER A 286 17.98 -12.81 -0.57
C SER A 286 17.14 -12.58 -1.82
N LEU A 287 17.20 -13.51 -2.79
CA LEU A 287 16.43 -13.47 -4.03
C LEU A 287 14.93 -13.64 -3.80
N ALA A 288 14.53 -14.47 -2.82
CA ALA A 288 13.14 -14.61 -2.41
C ALA A 288 12.60 -13.30 -1.77
N ILE A 289 13.39 -12.67 -0.91
CA ILE A 289 13.05 -11.38 -0.28
C ILE A 289 12.94 -10.27 -1.33
N GLU A 290 13.91 -10.14 -2.24
CA GLU A 290 13.92 -9.14 -3.32
C GLU A 290 12.65 -9.25 -4.20
N ARG A 291 12.35 -10.46 -4.68
CA ARG A 291 11.16 -10.77 -5.50
C ARG A 291 9.82 -10.57 -4.75
N THR A 292 9.85 -10.49 -3.43
CA THR A 292 8.65 -10.34 -2.57
C THR A 292 8.64 -9.00 -1.81
N ALA A 293 9.47 -8.04 -2.21
CA ALA A 293 9.53 -6.71 -1.60
C ALA A 293 8.30 -5.86 -1.96
N SER A 294 7.28 -5.87 -1.09
CA SER A 294 6.05 -5.09 -1.22
C SER A 294 5.76 -4.26 0.04
N GLU A 295 5.17 -3.08 -0.13
CA GLU A 295 4.94 -2.10 0.94
C GLU A 295 3.61 -2.36 1.67
N TRP A 296 3.61 -3.33 2.60
CA TRP A 296 2.46 -3.56 3.49
C TRP A 296 2.57 -2.71 4.76
N SER A 297 1.55 -1.87 5.00
CA SER A 297 1.48 -1.00 6.17
C SER A 297 0.89 -1.73 7.39
N ALA A 298 1.39 -1.38 8.58
CA ALA A 298 0.88 -1.94 9.83
C ALA A 298 -0.47 -1.32 10.21
N GLU A 299 -1.49 -2.15 10.42
CA GLU A 299 -2.84 -1.73 10.77
C GLU A 299 -2.94 -1.38 12.27
N ARG A 300 -3.79 -0.41 12.62
CA ARG A 300 -4.01 0.00 14.02
C ARG A 300 -4.99 -0.97 14.69
N SER A 301 -4.57 -1.55 15.82
CA SER A 301 -5.37 -2.51 16.62
C SER A 301 -6.60 -1.89 17.31
N VAL A 302 -6.64 -0.57 17.47
CA VAL A 302 -7.75 0.18 18.08
C VAL A 302 -8.51 0.99 17.02
N THR A 303 -9.83 0.77 16.95
CA THR A 303 -10.75 1.44 16.03
C THR A 303 -11.48 2.57 16.77
N ALA A 304 -10.82 3.72 16.93
CA ALA A 304 -11.48 4.94 17.36
C ALA A 304 -12.28 5.53 16.18
N PHE A 305 -13.57 5.80 16.39
CA PHE A 305 -14.45 6.38 15.37
C PHE A 305 -14.75 7.85 15.72
N PRO A 306 -14.37 8.83 14.88
CA PRO A 306 -14.62 10.24 15.17
C PRO A 306 -16.10 10.60 14.99
N LEU A 307 -16.65 11.38 15.92
CA LEU A 307 -18.02 11.90 15.83
C LEU A 307 -18.03 13.33 15.26
N PRO A 308 -18.92 13.65 14.29
CA PRO A 308 -19.01 15.02 13.76
C PRO A 308 -19.63 16.06 14.71
N ASN A 309 -20.26 15.65 15.82
CA ASN A 309 -20.83 16.51 16.88
C ASN A 309 -21.51 15.68 17.99
N ASP A 310 -21.67 16.27 19.18
CA ASP A 310 -22.40 15.68 20.32
C ASP A 310 -23.89 15.40 20.04
N LYS A 311 -24.51 16.12 19.09
CA LYS A 311 -25.90 15.86 18.69
C LYS A 311 -26.06 14.47 18.03
N LEU A 312 -25.00 13.92 17.46
CA LEU A 312 -24.93 12.53 17.03
C LEU A 312 -24.58 11.58 18.20
N LYS A 313 -23.68 11.97 19.11
CA LYS A 313 -23.36 11.24 20.37
C LYS A 313 -24.65 10.91 21.14
N GLY A 314 -25.51 11.91 21.35
CA GLY A 314 -26.84 11.74 21.99
C GLY A 314 -27.83 10.87 21.21
N ARG A 315 -27.81 10.86 19.86
CA ARG A 315 -28.65 9.96 19.04
C ARG A 315 -28.18 8.51 19.09
N ILE A 316 -26.87 8.27 19.16
CA ILE A 316 -26.27 6.93 19.26
C ILE A 316 -26.64 6.29 20.60
N ILE A 317 -26.62 7.04 21.70
CA ILE A 317 -27.11 6.60 23.01
C ILE A 317 -28.63 6.38 22.97
N GLY A 318 -29.38 7.41 22.55
CA GLY A 318 -30.85 7.42 22.55
C GLY A 318 -31.44 7.55 23.96
N HIS A 319 -32.77 7.72 24.05
CA HIS A 319 -33.48 7.84 25.32
C HIS A 319 -33.25 6.58 26.20
N GLU A 320 -32.85 6.76 27.46
CA GLU A 320 -32.44 5.69 28.41
C GLU A 320 -31.41 4.68 27.86
N GLY A 321 -30.59 5.06 26.87
CA GLY A 321 -29.65 4.14 26.24
C GLY A 321 -30.30 3.08 25.33
N LYS A 322 -31.56 3.28 24.90
CA LYS A 322 -32.30 2.30 24.07
C LYS A 322 -31.65 2.04 22.71
N ASN A 323 -30.97 3.03 22.11
CA ASN A 323 -30.30 2.86 20.81
C ASN A 323 -28.96 2.13 20.96
N ILE A 324 -28.13 2.51 21.93
CA ILE A 324 -26.86 1.83 22.21
C ILE A 324 -27.10 0.36 22.60
N ARG A 325 -28.03 0.08 23.52
CA ARG A 325 -28.38 -1.32 23.90
C ARG A 325 -28.89 -2.15 22.72
N ALA A 326 -29.67 -1.56 21.80
CA ALA A 326 -30.11 -2.25 20.59
C ALA A 326 -28.93 -2.56 19.65
N PHE A 327 -27.98 -1.64 19.50
CA PHE A 327 -26.76 -1.85 18.72
C PHE A 327 -25.86 -2.92 19.32
N GLU A 328 -25.60 -2.87 20.63
CA GLU A 328 -24.76 -3.84 21.33
C GLU A 328 -25.37 -5.24 21.26
N LYS A 329 -26.69 -5.36 21.45
CA LYS A 329 -27.43 -6.63 21.28
C LYS A 329 -27.38 -7.15 19.83
N ALA A 330 -27.51 -6.28 18.83
CA ALA A 330 -27.53 -6.68 17.43
C ALA A 330 -26.14 -7.06 16.89
N THR A 331 -25.07 -6.43 17.38
CA THR A 331 -23.70 -6.62 16.88
C THR A 331 -22.83 -7.55 17.72
N GLY A 332 -23.10 -7.66 19.03
CA GLY A 332 -22.17 -8.30 19.98
C GLY A 332 -20.87 -7.50 20.18
N VAL A 333 -20.93 -6.18 20.00
CA VAL A 333 -19.82 -5.23 20.17
C VAL A 333 -20.24 -4.18 21.19
N GLN A 334 -19.45 -3.97 22.24
CA GLN A 334 -19.70 -2.94 23.24
C GLN A 334 -19.27 -1.56 22.70
N ILE A 335 -20.08 -0.55 22.92
CA ILE A 335 -19.77 0.84 22.57
C ILE A 335 -19.25 1.55 23.83
N LEU A 336 -17.98 1.96 23.81
CA LEU A 336 -17.39 2.79 24.85
C LEU A 336 -17.45 4.25 24.41
N ILE A 337 -18.09 5.08 25.25
CA ILE A 337 -18.27 6.52 25.03
C ILE A 337 -17.52 7.23 26.15
N ASP A 338 -16.47 7.96 25.79
CA ASP A 338 -15.66 8.75 26.71
C ASP A 338 -16.35 10.08 27.05
N GLU A 339 -15.89 10.75 28.11
CA GLU A 339 -16.28 12.13 28.42
C GLU A 339 -15.82 13.10 27.31
N GLN A 340 -14.69 12.80 26.66
CA GLN A 340 -14.21 13.54 25.49
C GLN A 340 -15.27 13.56 24.35
N PRO A 341 -15.56 14.72 23.73
CA PRO A 341 -16.68 14.86 22.79
C PRO A 341 -16.46 14.12 21.46
N ASP A 342 -15.22 14.06 20.98
CA ASP A 342 -14.94 13.88 19.55
C ASP A 342 -14.88 12.43 19.04
N SER A 343 -14.98 11.40 19.89
CA SER A 343 -14.88 10.00 19.43
C SER A 343 -15.64 8.96 20.25
N VAL A 344 -15.81 7.79 19.63
CA VAL A 344 -16.39 6.56 20.21
C VAL A 344 -15.46 5.39 19.93
N VAL A 345 -15.28 4.50 20.92
CA VAL A 345 -14.41 3.31 20.81
C VAL A 345 -15.25 2.04 20.75
N LEU A 346 -14.99 1.21 19.73
CA LEU A 346 -15.66 -0.09 19.56
C LEU A 346 -14.86 -1.22 20.23
N SER A 347 -15.41 -1.78 21.31
CA SER A 347 -14.77 -2.86 22.07
C SER A 347 -15.41 -4.22 21.74
N CYS A 348 -14.61 -5.10 21.14
CA CYS A 348 -14.95 -6.51 20.93
C CYS A 348 -13.70 -7.32 20.60
N PHE A 349 -13.61 -8.55 21.13
CA PHE A 349 -12.51 -9.48 20.83
C PHE A 349 -12.55 -9.98 19.39
N ASN A 350 -13.73 -10.33 18.85
CA ASN A 350 -13.89 -10.81 17.48
C ASN A 350 -13.80 -9.62 16.49
N PRO A 351 -12.83 -9.61 15.56
CA PRO A 351 -12.61 -8.46 14.67
C PRO A 351 -13.65 -8.34 13.55
N ILE A 352 -14.27 -9.45 13.13
CA ILE A 352 -15.32 -9.46 12.10
C ILE A 352 -16.55 -8.74 12.65
N LYS A 353 -16.97 -9.06 13.88
CA LYS A 353 -18.05 -8.34 14.58
C LYS A 353 -17.72 -6.85 14.73
N ARG A 354 -16.47 -6.52 15.08
CA ARG A 354 -15.98 -5.13 15.22
C ARG A 354 -16.09 -4.34 13.90
N GLU A 355 -15.75 -4.95 12.75
CA GLU A 355 -15.91 -4.32 11.43
C GLU A 355 -17.38 -4.16 11.04
N ILE A 356 -18.24 -5.15 11.30
CA ILE A 356 -19.69 -5.06 11.06
C ILE A 356 -20.30 -3.93 11.89
N ALA A 357 -19.90 -3.78 13.15
CA ALA A 357 -20.26 -2.65 13.99
C ALA A 357 -19.75 -1.32 13.39
N ARG A 358 -18.47 -1.23 13.00
CA ARG A 358 -17.89 -0.03 12.37
C ARG A 358 -18.66 0.40 11.13
N LEU A 359 -18.91 -0.52 10.19
CA LEU A 359 -19.70 -0.29 8.96
C LEU A 359 -21.18 0.03 9.22
N THR A 360 -21.71 -0.36 10.37
CA THR A 360 -23.10 -0.04 10.76
C THR A 360 -23.17 1.35 11.38
N LEU A 361 -22.27 1.67 12.31
CA LEU A 361 -22.16 3.00 12.92
C LEU A 361 -21.86 4.08 11.86
N GLU A 362 -20.95 3.80 10.92
CA GLU A 362 -20.63 4.69 9.80
C GLU A 362 -21.86 5.03 8.95
N ARG A 363 -22.76 4.06 8.72
CA ARG A 363 -24.03 4.31 8.00
C ARG A 363 -25.08 4.99 8.86
N LEU A 364 -25.23 4.60 10.13
CA LEU A 364 -26.19 5.24 11.04
C LEU A 364 -25.89 6.74 11.22
N ILE A 365 -24.60 7.12 11.21
CA ILE A 365 -24.15 8.52 11.25
C ILE A 365 -24.45 9.23 9.91
N LYS A 366 -24.18 8.59 8.76
CA LYS A 366 -24.47 9.15 7.42
C LYS A 366 -25.97 9.29 7.13
N ASP A 367 -26.78 8.30 7.52
CA ASP A 367 -28.25 8.30 7.42
C ASP A 367 -28.89 9.26 8.45
N GLY A 368 -28.18 9.62 9.53
CA GLY A 368 -28.64 10.46 10.65
C GLY A 368 -29.75 9.86 11.54
N ASN A 369 -30.37 8.76 11.11
CA ASN A 369 -31.56 8.15 11.68
C ASN A 369 -31.23 6.90 12.51
N VAL A 370 -31.06 7.09 13.82
CA VAL A 370 -30.72 6.00 14.76
C VAL A 370 -31.98 5.54 15.52
N HIS A 371 -32.48 4.35 15.18
CA HIS A 371 -33.63 3.70 15.81
C HIS A 371 -33.41 2.17 15.85
N PRO A 372 -33.92 1.42 16.85
CA PRO A 372 -33.59 -0.01 17.05
C PRO A 372 -33.78 -0.89 15.81
N ARG A 373 -34.96 -0.84 15.19
CA ARG A 373 -35.26 -1.59 13.95
C ARG A 373 -34.30 -1.25 12.80
N ARG A 374 -33.93 0.04 12.64
CA ARG A 374 -33.00 0.46 11.58
C ARG A 374 -31.57 -0.02 11.85
N ILE A 375 -31.18 -0.12 13.12
CA ILE A 375 -29.90 -0.71 13.52
C ILE A 375 -29.89 -2.19 13.12
N GLU A 376 -30.90 -2.97 13.51
CA GLU A 376 -31.01 -4.40 13.17
C GLU A 376 -30.99 -4.65 11.64
N GLU A 377 -31.78 -3.89 10.88
CA GLU A 377 -31.80 -3.94 9.40
C GLU A 377 -30.41 -3.64 8.79
N LEU A 378 -29.69 -2.65 9.32
CA LEU A 378 -28.35 -2.29 8.83
C LEU A 378 -27.27 -3.29 9.25
N VAL A 379 -27.35 -3.88 10.44
CA VAL A 379 -26.44 -4.94 10.88
C VAL A 379 -26.58 -6.17 9.98
N GLN A 380 -27.81 -6.66 9.73
CA GLN A 380 -28.02 -7.80 8.82
C GLN A 380 -27.52 -7.52 7.39
N LYS A 381 -27.72 -6.29 6.89
CA LYS A 381 -27.21 -5.86 5.58
C LYS A 381 -25.68 -5.73 5.55
N ASN A 382 -25.04 -5.42 6.68
CA ASN A 382 -23.58 -5.37 6.79
C ASN A 382 -22.94 -6.73 6.96
N GLN A 383 -23.53 -7.64 7.75
CA GLN A 383 -23.10 -9.03 7.88
C GLN A 383 -22.92 -9.67 6.50
N ARG A 384 -23.99 -9.72 5.70
CA ARG A 384 -23.96 -10.31 4.34
C ARG A 384 -22.89 -9.68 3.44
N ARG A 385 -22.71 -8.36 3.52
CA ARG A 385 -21.67 -7.65 2.75
C ARG A 385 -20.25 -8.02 3.21
N VAL A 386 -20.02 -8.16 4.52
CA VAL A 386 -18.72 -8.59 5.06
C VAL A 386 -18.45 -10.05 4.70
N ASP A 387 -19.47 -10.92 4.74
CA ASP A 387 -19.37 -12.32 4.30
C ASP A 387 -18.98 -12.43 2.82
N GLU A 388 -19.61 -11.63 1.95
CA GLU A 388 -19.20 -11.49 0.54
C GLU A 388 -17.77 -10.96 0.40
N GLN A 389 -17.34 -9.99 1.22
CA GLN A 389 -15.99 -9.44 1.17
C GLN A 389 -14.92 -10.46 1.64
N MET A 390 -15.24 -11.30 2.63
CA MET A 390 -14.38 -12.41 3.04
C MET A 390 -14.24 -13.45 1.91
N LEU A 391 -15.35 -13.93 1.35
CA LEU A 391 -15.33 -14.91 0.26
C LEU A 391 -14.56 -14.39 -0.96
N ARG A 392 -14.78 -13.13 -1.37
CA ARG A 392 -14.04 -12.50 -2.48
C ARG A 392 -12.55 -12.41 -2.18
N ALA A 393 -12.15 -12.07 -0.95
CA ALA A 393 -10.74 -11.99 -0.56
C ALA A 393 -10.03 -13.35 -0.59
N GLY A 394 -10.67 -14.41 -0.12
CA GLY A 394 -10.13 -15.77 -0.23
C GLY A 394 -9.97 -16.22 -1.69
N GLN A 395 -10.95 -15.92 -2.54
CA GLN A 395 -10.87 -16.17 -4.00
C GLN A 395 -9.78 -15.34 -4.69
N GLU A 396 -9.55 -14.11 -4.24
CA GLU A 396 -8.54 -13.20 -4.77
C GLU A 396 -7.12 -13.67 -4.42
N ALA A 397 -6.88 -14.05 -3.16
CA ALA A 397 -5.62 -14.63 -2.70
C ALA A 397 -5.23 -15.91 -3.47
N LEU A 398 -6.20 -16.82 -3.68
CA LEU A 398 -5.99 -18.05 -4.44
C LEU A 398 -5.70 -17.76 -5.93
N ARG A 399 -6.38 -16.77 -6.52
CA ARG A 399 -6.16 -16.34 -7.91
C ARG A 399 -4.79 -15.70 -8.10
N GLU A 400 -4.37 -14.85 -7.15
CA GLU A 400 -3.06 -14.19 -7.17
C GLU A 400 -1.91 -15.20 -7.08
N LEU A 401 -2.05 -16.21 -6.23
CA LEU A 401 -1.06 -17.28 -6.09
C LEU A 401 -1.16 -18.34 -7.21
N GLY A 402 -2.29 -18.43 -7.91
CA GLY A 402 -2.55 -19.46 -8.93
C GLY A 402 -2.86 -20.84 -8.36
N ILE A 403 -3.47 -20.91 -7.17
CA ILE A 403 -3.81 -22.16 -6.49
C ILE A 403 -5.24 -22.56 -6.86
N ASN A 404 -5.39 -23.77 -7.40
CA ASN A 404 -6.67 -24.35 -7.82
C ASN A 404 -7.09 -25.52 -6.91
N GLY A 405 -8.36 -25.91 -6.97
CA GLY A 405 -8.86 -27.10 -6.27
C GLY A 405 -8.80 -27.01 -4.75
N VAL A 406 -9.21 -25.86 -4.18
CA VAL A 406 -9.39 -25.67 -2.73
C VAL A 406 -10.87 -25.87 -2.38
N HIS A 407 -11.16 -26.55 -1.27
CA HIS A 407 -12.54 -26.77 -0.83
C HIS A 407 -13.25 -25.42 -0.52
N PRO A 408 -14.50 -25.17 -0.96
CA PRO A 408 -15.15 -23.86 -0.82
C PRO A 408 -15.18 -23.29 0.59
N GLU A 409 -15.29 -24.13 1.62
CA GLU A 409 -15.27 -23.67 3.01
C GLU A 409 -13.86 -23.24 3.47
N LEU A 410 -12.78 -23.87 2.97
CA LEU A 410 -11.42 -23.35 3.19
C LEU A 410 -11.23 -21.97 2.55
N VAL A 411 -11.85 -21.70 1.40
CA VAL A 411 -11.83 -20.36 0.77
C VAL A 411 -12.51 -19.32 1.67
N ARG A 412 -13.59 -19.70 2.36
CA ARG A 412 -14.28 -18.82 3.33
C ARG A 412 -13.46 -18.59 4.59
N ILE A 413 -12.84 -19.64 5.13
CA ILE A 413 -11.98 -19.56 6.31
C ILE A 413 -10.74 -18.70 6.01
N LEU A 414 -10.09 -18.90 4.86
CA LEU A 414 -9.00 -18.04 4.36
C LEU A 414 -9.45 -16.58 4.25
N GLY A 415 -10.66 -16.34 3.76
CA GLY A 415 -11.29 -15.02 3.69
C GLY A 415 -11.45 -14.30 5.03
N ARG A 416 -11.63 -15.04 6.14
CA ARG A 416 -11.73 -14.49 7.50
C ARG A 416 -10.41 -13.88 7.98
N LEU A 417 -9.26 -14.40 7.53
CA LEU A 417 -7.94 -13.86 7.87
C LEU A 417 -7.74 -12.40 7.42
N ARG A 418 -8.54 -11.89 6.46
CA ARG A 418 -8.57 -10.47 6.06
C ARG A 418 -8.86 -9.52 7.22
N TYR A 419 -9.61 -9.97 8.23
CA TYR A 419 -9.96 -9.18 9.40
C TYR A 419 -9.13 -9.57 10.64
N ARG A 420 -8.27 -10.59 10.55
CA ARG A 420 -7.32 -10.94 11.61
C ARG A 420 -6.07 -10.09 11.44
N THR A 421 -5.65 -9.44 12.53
CA THR A 421 -4.29 -8.89 12.64
C THR A 421 -3.48 -9.69 13.66
N SER A 422 -2.18 -9.80 13.41
CA SER A 422 -1.18 -10.40 14.30
C SER A 422 0.07 -9.51 14.27
N TYR A 423 0.61 -9.15 15.44
CA TYR A 423 1.73 -8.20 15.58
C TYR A 423 1.62 -6.90 14.74
N GLY A 424 0.39 -6.43 14.48
CA GLY A 424 0.10 -5.25 13.66
C GLY A 424 0.11 -5.47 12.13
N GLN A 425 0.44 -6.67 11.66
CA GLN A 425 0.27 -7.08 10.25
C GLN A 425 -1.11 -7.73 10.03
N ASN A 426 -1.64 -7.63 8.81
CA ASN A 426 -2.85 -8.31 8.39
C ASN A 426 -2.54 -9.77 8.03
N VAL A 427 -3.22 -10.75 8.65
CA VAL A 427 -2.79 -12.16 8.55
C VAL A 427 -2.99 -12.72 7.14
N LEU A 428 -4.07 -12.38 6.43
CA LEU A 428 -4.23 -12.83 5.04
C LEU A 428 -3.09 -12.33 4.15
N MET A 429 -2.64 -11.08 4.32
CA MET A 429 -1.55 -10.53 3.53
C MET A 429 -0.21 -11.16 3.88
N HIS A 430 0.03 -11.44 5.16
CA HIS A 430 1.17 -12.21 5.65
C HIS A 430 1.17 -13.63 5.06
N SER A 431 0.07 -14.37 5.09
CA SER A 431 -0.02 -15.72 4.48
C SER A 431 0.22 -15.70 2.96
N ILE A 432 -0.20 -14.64 2.24
CA ILE A 432 0.13 -14.44 0.82
C ILE A 432 1.63 -14.15 0.63
N GLU A 433 2.27 -13.40 1.52
CA GLU A 433 3.72 -13.16 1.50
C GLU A 433 4.51 -14.46 1.74
N VAL A 434 4.15 -15.19 2.80
CA VAL A 434 4.74 -16.49 3.16
C VAL A 434 4.58 -17.48 2.00
N ALA A 435 3.39 -17.59 1.40
CA ALA A 435 3.18 -18.41 0.21
C ALA A 435 4.12 -18.07 -0.97
N LYS A 436 4.41 -16.78 -1.21
CA LYS A 436 5.35 -16.34 -2.26
C LYS A 436 6.80 -16.68 -1.91
N LEU A 437 7.23 -16.36 -0.68
CA LEU A 437 8.57 -16.67 -0.19
C LEU A 437 8.87 -18.17 -0.23
N THR A 438 8.00 -19.00 0.36
CA THR A 438 8.13 -20.47 0.37
C THR A 438 8.21 -21.02 -1.06
N ALA A 439 7.39 -20.50 -1.98
CA ALA A 439 7.37 -20.97 -3.36
C ALA A 439 8.64 -20.64 -4.15
N ILE A 440 9.23 -19.46 -3.93
CA ILE A 440 10.51 -19.09 -4.56
C ILE A 440 11.62 -19.98 -4.01
N MET A 441 11.74 -20.09 -2.68
CA MET A 441 12.77 -20.93 -2.05
C MET A 441 12.64 -22.40 -2.47
N ALA A 442 11.41 -22.93 -2.52
CA ALA A 442 11.13 -24.29 -3.00
C ALA A 442 11.54 -24.48 -4.47
N SER A 443 11.25 -23.50 -5.34
CA SER A 443 11.57 -23.58 -6.77
C SER A 443 13.08 -23.59 -7.03
N GLU A 444 13.85 -22.71 -6.37
CA GLU A 444 15.32 -22.69 -6.48
C GLU A 444 15.94 -23.99 -5.91
N LEU A 445 15.32 -24.59 -4.89
CA LEU A 445 15.69 -25.90 -4.30
C LEU A 445 15.10 -27.11 -5.07
N ARG A 446 14.45 -26.91 -6.22
CA ARG A 446 13.85 -27.96 -7.08
C ARG A 446 12.73 -28.79 -6.43
N LEU A 447 12.06 -28.23 -5.43
CA LEU A 447 10.84 -28.79 -4.82
C LEU A 447 9.59 -28.28 -5.56
N ASP A 448 8.43 -28.88 -5.29
CA ASP A 448 7.16 -28.43 -5.87
C ASP A 448 6.75 -27.05 -5.33
N GLY A 449 6.94 -26.02 -6.17
CA GLY A 449 6.55 -24.64 -5.91
C GLY A 449 5.03 -24.43 -5.76
N VAL A 450 4.17 -25.28 -6.34
CA VAL A 450 2.71 -25.18 -6.21
C VAL A 450 2.26 -25.70 -4.85
N LEU A 451 2.78 -26.86 -4.44
CA LEU A 451 2.57 -27.39 -3.09
C LEU A 451 3.15 -26.44 -2.03
N ALA A 452 4.31 -25.83 -2.29
CA ALA A 452 4.92 -24.84 -1.41
C ALA A 452 4.06 -23.56 -1.24
N LYS A 453 3.46 -23.02 -2.31
CA LYS A 453 2.47 -21.93 -2.19
C LYS A 453 1.29 -22.32 -1.30
N ARG A 454 0.77 -23.54 -1.49
CA ARG A 454 -0.41 -24.03 -0.76
C ARG A 454 -0.11 -24.22 0.73
N ALA A 455 1.06 -24.77 1.06
CA ALA A 455 1.54 -24.88 2.43
C ALA A 455 1.72 -23.49 3.08
N GLY A 456 2.44 -22.58 2.42
CA GLY A 456 2.68 -21.23 2.94
C GLY A 456 1.41 -20.37 3.07
N LEU A 457 0.39 -20.59 2.23
CA LEU A 457 -0.90 -19.89 2.34
C LEU A 457 -1.74 -20.37 3.53
N PHE A 458 -1.72 -21.67 3.82
CA PHE A 458 -2.60 -22.25 4.84
C PHE A 458 -1.94 -22.42 6.21
N HIS A 459 -0.63 -22.22 6.37
CA HIS A 459 0.08 -22.38 7.65
C HIS A 459 -0.67 -21.72 8.83
N ASP A 460 -1.22 -20.52 8.60
CA ASP A 460 -1.86 -19.72 9.64
C ASP A 460 -3.39 -19.81 9.71
N ILE A 461 -3.99 -20.79 9.02
CA ILE A 461 -5.45 -20.86 8.79
C ILE A 461 -6.27 -20.97 10.09
N GLY A 462 -5.68 -21.48 11.18
CA GLY A 462 -6.32 -21.54 12.50
C GLY A 462 -6.60 -20.18 13.12
N LYS A 463 -5.83 -19.13 12.80
CA LYS A 463 -6.02 -17.74 13.30
C LYS A 463 -7.29 -17.07 12.73
N ALA A 464 -8.10 -17.79 11.94
CA ALA A 464 -9.44 -17.41 11.51
C ALA A 464 -10.56 -17.89 12.47
N ILE A 465 -10.30 -18.91 13.29
CA ILE A 465 -11.30 -19.68 14.05
C ILE A 465 -10.99 -19.73 15.57
N ASP A 466 -9.75 -19.42 15.96
CA ASP A 466 -9.27 -19.22 17.34
C ASP A 466 -10.22 -18.45 18.30
N PHE A 467 -11.01 -17.49 17.83
CA PHE A 467 -12.02 -16.79 18.66
C PHE A 467 -13.33 -17.55 18.90
N GLU A 468 -13.58 -18.64 18.18
CA GLU A 468 -14.83 -19.40 18.17
C GLU A 468 -14.69 -20.81 18.75
N ARG A 469 -13.45 -21.25 19.06
CA ARG A 469 -13.15 -22.59 19.57
C ARG A 469 -11.87 -22.61 20.41
N GLU A 470 -11.88 -23.37 21.50
CA GLU A 470 -10.71 -23.63 22.34
C GLU A 470 -9.69 -24.55 21.63
N GLY A 471 -8.41 -24.22 21.77
CA GLY A 471 -7.26 -24.88 21.13
C GLY A 471 -6.21 -23.87 20.65
N THR A 472 -5.01 -24.33 20.32
CA THR A 472 -4.00 -23.49 19.65
C THR A 472 -4.30 -23.32 18.16
N HIS A 473 -3.79 -22.27 17.52
CA HIS A 473 -4.03 -22.08 16.08
C HIS A 473 -3.39 -23.16 15.17
N PRO A 474 -2.23 -23.79 15.49
CA PRO A 474 -1.74 -24.94 14.73
C PRO A 474 -2.66 -26.16 14.84
N GLU A 475 -3.12 -26.54 16.04
CA GLU A 475 -4.07 -27.66 16.23
C GLU A 475 -5.38 -27.45 15.46
N ILE A 476 -5.99 -26.27 15.61
CA ILE A 476 -7.24 -25.90 14.91
C ILE A 476 -7.01 -25.91 13.39
N GLY A 477 -5.87 -25.43 12.92
CA GLY A 477 -5.50 -25.45 11.51
C GLY A 477 -5.30 -26.86 10.95
N VAL A 478 -4.59 -27.73 11.68
CA VAL A 478 -4.36 -29.14 11.33
C VAL A 478 -5.68 -29.89 11.20
N GLU A 479 -6.60 -29.73 12.16
CA GLU A 479 -7.90 -30.39 12.11
C GLU A 479 -8.75 -29.89 10.92
N VAL A 480 -8.76 -28.58 10.68
CA VAL A 480 -9.49 -27.96 9.55
C VAL A 480 -8.94 -28.43 8.20
N ALA A 481 -7.63 -28.45 8.02
CA ALA A 481 -7.00 -28.93 6.78
C ALA A 481 -7.25 -30.42 6.55
N THR A 482 -7.14 -31.23 7.62
CA THR A 482 -7.44 -32.68 7.57
C THR A 482 -8.91 -32.94 7.23
N ARG A 483 -9.85 -32.21 7.87
CA ARG A 483 -11.30 -32.33 7.64
C ARG A 483 -11.71 -32.05 6.19
N TYR A 484 -11.00 -31.15 5.51
CA TYR A 484 -11.24 -30.82 4.10
C TYR A 484 -10.26 -31.52 3.13
N ASN A 485 -9.58 -32.58 3.60
CA ASN A 485 -8.73 -33.47 2.82
C ASN A 485 -7.60 -32.74 2.05
N GLU A 486 -6.93 -31.80 2.72
CA GLU A 486 -5.72 -31.17 2.20
C GLU A 486 -4.52 -32.13 2.16
N HIS A 487 -3.51 -31.80 1.35
CA HIS A 487 -2.35 -32.66 1.15
C HIS A 487 -1.52 -32.82 2.45
N PRO A 488 -0.99 -34.01 2.80
CA PRO A 488 -0.30 -34.24 4.08
C PRO A 488 0.87 -33.29 4.37
N VAL A 489 1.58 -32.82 3.34
CA VAL A 489 2.66 -31.80 3.48
C VAL A 489 2.11 -30.43 3.88
N VAL A 490 0.90 -30.06 3.43
CA VAL A 490 0.21 -28.83 3.88
C VAL A 490 -0.20 -28.99 5.34
N VAL A 491 -0.77 -30.14 5.71
CA VAL A 491 -1.15 -30.44 7.10
C VAL A 491 0.07 -30.42 8.04
N ASN A 492 1.19 -31.04 7.65
CA ASN A 492 2.44 -30.98 8.44
C ASN A 492 2.96 -29.54 8.55
N ALA A 493 2.99 -28.77 7.47
CA ALA A 493 3.42 -27.37 7.53
C ALA A 493 2.54 -26.49 8.45
N ILE A 494 1.24 -26.79 8.56
CA ILE A 494 0.36 -26.13 9.54
C ILE A 494 0.71 -26.56 10.96
N GLY A 495 0.98 -27.85 11.21
CA GLY A 495 1.32 -28.35 12.54
C GLY A 495 2.74 -27.99 13.03
N SER A 496 3.72 -27.89 12.13
CA SER A 496 5.15 -27.78 12.50
C SER A 496 5.74 -26.37 12.39
N HIS A 497 4.98 -25.34 11.93
CA HIS A 497 5.55 -24.01 11.70
C HIS A 497 5.97 -23.26 12.98
N HIS A 498 5.49 -23.71 14.14
CA HIS A 498 5.88 -23.22 15.47
C HIS A 498 6.64 -24.28 16.30
N GLU A 499 7.16 -25.33 15.64
CA GLU A 499 7.93 -26.44 16.25
C GLU A 499 7.12 -27.35 17.20
N ASP A 500 5.78 -27.21 17.26
CA ASP A 500 4.87 -28.06 18.05
C ASP A 500 4.82 -29.54 17.59
N VAL A 501 5.23 -29.82 16.35
CA VAL A 501 5.17 -31.15 15.70
C VAL A 501 6.42 -31.35 14.84
N ASP A 502 6.93 -32.59 14.80
CA ASP A 502 8.07 -32.98 13.95
C ASP A 502 7.88 -32.58 12.47
N VAL A 503 8.93 -32.02 11.86
CA VAL A 503 8.94 -31.65 10.45
C VAL A 503 9.16 -32.88 9.58
N THR A 504 8.12 -33.31 8.84
CA THR A 504 8.20 -34.51 7.98
C THR A 504 8.58 -34.21 6.53
N HIS A 505 8.70 -32.94 6.14
CA HIS A 505 8.98 -32.55 4.75
C HIS A 505 9.74 -31.21 4.65
N PRO A 506 10.71 -31.05 3.72
CA PRO A 506 11.48 -29.81 3.58
C PRO A 506 10.65 -28.54 3.35
N ILE A 507 9.48 -28.66 2.69
CA ILE A 507 8.57 -27.52 2.48
C ILE A 507 8.12 -26.91 3.82
N SER A 508 7.92 -27.71 4.87
CA SER A 508 7.51 -27.20 6.19
C SER A 508 8.61 -26.33 6.81
N VAL A 509 9.89 -26.70 6.67
CA VAL A 509 11.04 -25.85 7.06
C VAL A 509 11.03 -24.52 6.30
N LEU A 510 10.74 -24.56 5.00
CA LEU A 510 10.65 -23.35 4.17
C LEU A 510 9.47 -22.45 4.56
N VAL A 511 8.37 -23.02 5.08
CA VAL A 511 7.24 -22.26 5.63
C VAL A 511 7.66 -21.56 6.93
N SER A 512 8.27 -22.26 7.90
CA SER A 512 8.77 -21.63 9.13
C SER A 512 9.78 -20.51 8.84
N ALA A 513 10.69 -20.72 7.88
CA ALA A 513 11.64 -19.69 7.44
C ALA A 513 10.94 -18.48 6.79
N ALA A 514 9.91 -18.71 5.96
CA ALA A 514 9.15 -17.65 5.32
C ALA A 514 8.28 -16.83 6.29
N ASP A 515 7.64 -17.47 7.28
CA ASP A 515 6.95 -16.80 8.39
C ASP A 515 7.93 -15.90 9.15
N ALA A 516 9.05 -16.48 9.63
CA ALA A 516 10.08 -15.74 10.35
C ALA A 516 10.63 -14.52 9.56
N ILE A 517 10.75 -14.62 8.24
CA ILE A 517 11.14 -13.50 7.35
C ILE A 517 10.05 -12.42 7.31
N SER A 518 8.78 -12.77 7.10
CA SER A 518 7.66 -11.81 7.02
C SER A 518 7.41 -11.10 8.35
N GLY A 519 7.39 -11.86 9.46
CA GLY A 519 7.18 -11.34 10.82
C GLY A 519 8.36 -10.52 11.39
N SER A 520 9.57 -10.69 10.85
CA SER A 520 10.76 -9.94 11.30
C SER A 520 10.91 -8.54 10.66
N ARG A 521 10.05 -8.16 9.70
CA ARG A 521 10.13 -6.88 8.99
C ARG A 521 10.08 -5.67 9.97
N PRO A 522 11.02 -4.70 9.88
CA PRO A 522 11.01 -3.50 10.72
C PRO A 522 9.71 -2.70 10.58
N GLY A 523 8.86 -2.81 11.60
CA GLY A 523 7.49 -2.27 11.58
C GLY A 523 6.54 -3.14 12.40
N ALA A 524 6.62 -4.47 12.26
CA ALA A 524 5.86 -5.43 13.06
C ALA A 524 6.26 -5.37 14.54
N ARG A 525 7.56 -5.30 14.83
CA ARG A 525 8.09 -5.07 16.19
C ARG A 525 8.12 -3.60 16.62
N ARG A 526 6.97 -2.91 16.55
CA ARG A 526 6.73 -1.82 17.51
C ARG A 526 6.56 -2.45 18.89
N LYS A 527 7.66 -2.51 19.68
CA LYS A 527 7.60 -2.82 21.12
C LYS A 527 6.44 -2.02 21.71
N SER A 528 5.50 -2.71 22.35
CA SER A 528 4.16 -2.16 22.51
C SER A 528 4.17 -0.92 23.40
N VAL A 529 3.15 -0.06 23.27
CA VAL A 529 2.98 1.07 24.19
C VAL A 529 2.85 0.56 25.62
N VAL A 530 2.29 -0.64 25.83
CA VAL A 530 2.24 -1.34 27.12
C VAL A 530 3.66 -1.69 27.63
N ASP A 531 4.54 -2.25 26.78
CA ASP A 531 5.94 -2.53 27.17
C ASP A 531 6.71 -1.25 27.50
N TYR A 532 6.35 -0.12 26.88
CA TYR A 532 6.93 1.19 27.14
C TYR A 532 6.43 1.79 28.46
N VAL A 533 5.12 1.77 28.70
CA VAL A 533 4.50 2.20 29.96
C VAL A 533 5.01 1.34 31.12
N ARG A 534 4.98 0.01 30.99
CA ARG A 534 5.50 -0.92 32.01
C ARG A 534 6.98 -0.69 32.35
N ARG A 535 7.81 -0.30 31.36
CA ARG A 535 9.21 0.09 31.61
C ARG A 535 9.34 1.41 32.36
N ILE A 536 8.44 2.37 32.14
CA ILE A 536 8.38 3.62 32.92
C ILE A 536 7.93 3.32 34.35
N GLU A 537 6.84 2.58 34.53
CA GLU A 537 6.32 2.15 35.84
C GLU A 537 7.38 1.38 36.66
N GLN A 538 8.15 0.50 36.02
CA GLN A 538 9.28 -0.20 36.65
C GLN A 538 10.44 0.74 37.02
N LEU A 539 10.78 1.70 36.15
CA LEU A 539 11.88 2.64 36.38
C LEU A 539 11.57 3.62 37.51
N GLU A 540 10.33 4.12 37.57
CA GLU A 540 9.81 4.96 38.65
C GLU A 540 9.61 4.16 39.95
N GLY A 541 9.08 2.93 39.88
CA GLY A 541 8.97 2.03 41.03
C GLY A 541 10.32 1.74 41.69
N LEU A 542 11.37 1.45 40.90
CA LEU A 542 12.73 1.24 41.41
C LEU A 542 13.31 2.45 42.15
N ALA A 543 12.92 3.68 41.78
CA ALA A 543 13.32 4.90 42.47
C ALA A 543 12.45 5.17 43.72
N ASN A 544 11.13 5.01 43.62
CA ASN A 544 10.20 5.19 44.74
C ASN A 544 10.42 4.16 45.88
N GLU A 545 11.02 3.01 45.58
CA GLU A 545 11.53 2.05 46.57
C GLU A 545 12.71 2.57 47.44
N MET A 546 13.38 3.68 47.09
CA MET A 546 14.59 4.13 47.80
C MET A 546 14.27 5.08 48.95
N GLU A 547 14.89 4.86 50.11
CA GLU A 547 14.69 5.74 51.26
C GLU A 547 15.20 7.16 50.96
N GLY A 548 14.46 8.17 51.44
CA GLY A 548 14.70 9.58 51.15
C GLY A 548 13.96 10.10 49.91
N VAL A 549 13.41 9.24 49.05
CA VAL A 549 12.62 9.65 47.89
C VAL A 549 11.21 10.09 48.31
N GLU A 550 10.72 11.12 47.62
CA GLU A 550 9.33 11.60 47.71
C GLU A 550 8.52 11.15 46.49
N GLN A 551 9.02 11.47 45.29
CA GLN A 551 8.41 11.15 43.99
C GLN A 551 9.50 10.95 42.94
N SER A 552 9.17 10.24 41.85
CA SER A 552 10.04 10.10 40.68
C SER A 552 9.26 10.14 39.37
N TYR A 553 9.95 10.57 38.30
CA TYR A 553 9.38 10.83 36.98
C TYR A 553 10.36 10.41 35.88
N ALA A 554 9.95 9.51 34.99
CA ALA A 554 10.69 9.12 33.80
C ALA A 554 10.41 10.09 32.63
N ILE A 555 11.47 10.68 32.10
CA ILE A 555 11.42 11.72 31.05
C ILE A 555 12.20 11.24 29.82
N GLN A 556 11.98 11.88 28.67
CA GLN A 556 12.65 11.56 27.39
C GLN A 556 12.53 10.07 27.01
N ALA A 557 11.31 9.53 27.08
CA ALA A 557 11.02 8.12 26.80
C ALA A 557 11.81 7.12 27.68
N GLY A 558 12.00 7.45 28.96
CA GLY A 558 12.75 6.64 29.93
C GLY A 558 14.27 6.69 29.73
N ARG A 559 14.79 7.74 29.08
CA ARG A 559 16.24 8.01 28.96
C ARG A 559 16.75 8.98 30.04
N GLU A 560 15.86 9.70 30.70
CA GLU A 560 16.16 10.49 31.89
C GLU A 560 15.18 10.06 33.00
N ILE A 561 15.63 10.00 34.25
CA ILE A 561 14.75 9.92 35.42
C ILE A 561 15.07 11.08 36.36
N ARG A 562 14.03 11.79 36.78
CA ARG A 562 14.10 12.82 37.81
C ARG A 562 13.48 12.32 39.10
N VAL A 563 14.16 12.56 40.20
CA VAL A 563 13.72 12.11 41.53
C VAL A 563 13.70 13.30 42.47
N ILE A 564 12.58 13.50 43.16
CA ILE A 564 12.42 14.51 44.21
C ILE A 564 12.81 13.82 45.53
N ALA A 565 13.82 14.35 46.20
CA ALA A 565 14.31 13.89 47.50
C ALA A 565 13.72 14.75 48.62
N ARG A 566 13.23 14.11 49.69
CA ARG A 566 12.60 14.77 50.83
C ARG A 566 13.63 15.65 51.56
N PRO A 567 13.41 16.97 51.69
CA PRO A 567 14.41 17.88 52.26
C PRO A 567 14.76 17.57 53.73
N ASP A 568 13.84 16.95 54.47
CA ASP A 568 13.99 16.62 55.90
C ASP A 568 14.74 15.30 56.16
N LYS A 569 14.96 14.48 55.13
CA LYS A 569 15.59 13.14 55.24
C LYS A 569 16.91 12.99 54.49
N VAL A 570 17.20 13.86 53.51
CA VAL A 570 18.37 13.75 52.64
C VAL A 570 19.16 15.05 52.71
N THR A 571 20.43 14.99 53.12
CA THR A 571 21.35 16.14 53.08
C THR A 571 21.90 16.36 51.66
N ASP A 572 22.46 17.54 51.38
CA ASP A 572 23.02 17.83 50.05
C ASP A 572 24.19 16.91 49.69
N ASP A 573 25.01 16.50 50.66
CA ASP A 573 26.08 15.49 50.47
C ASP A 573 25.51 14.10 50.11
N GLN A 574 24.38 13.73 50.73
CA GLN A 574 23.70 12.47 50.46
C GLN A 574 23.00 12.46 49.09
N LEU A 575 22.70 13.62 48.51
CA LEU A 575 22.03 13.76 47.21
C LEU A 575 22.85 13.10 46.08
N ALA A 576 24.18 13.26 46.11
CA ALA A 576 25.08 12.64 45.14
C ALA A 576 25.19 11.12 45.31
N LEU A 577 25.13 10.61 46.55
CA LEU A 577 25.09 9.19 46.85
C LEU A 577 23.78 8.56 46.36
N LEU A 578 22.63 9.19 46.67
CA LEU A 578 21.30 8.74 46.25
C LEU A 578 21.19 8.64 44.72
N ALA A 579 21.77 9.61 43.99
CA ALA A 579 21.85 9.57 42.52
C ALA A 579 22.71 8.41 41.99
N SER A 580 23.86 8.16 42.63
CA SER A 580 24.82 7.10 42.27
C SER A 580 24.24 5.71 42.54
N ASP A 581 23.61 5.50 43.69
CA ASP A 581 23.04 4.21 44.07
C ASP A 581 21.76 3.88 43.31
N LEU A 582 20.95 4.89 42.95
CA LEU A 582 19.85 4.69 41.99
C LEU A 582 20.36 4.27 40.62
N ALA A 583 21.43 4.90 40.11
CA ALA A 583 22.02 4.52 38.82
C ALA A 583 22.52 3.06 38.82
N LYS A 584 23.19 2.61 39.90
CA LYS A 584 23.59 1.20 40.10
C LYS A 584 22.36 0.29 40.17
N LYS A 585 21.35 0.64 40.98
CA LYS A 585 20.13 -0.16 41.19
C LYS A 585 19.38 -0.39 39.88
N ILE A 586 19.26 0.65 39.04
CA ILE A 586 18.71 0.54 37.68
C ILE A 586 19.57 -0.39 36.83
N GLN A 587 20.89 -0.19 36.77
CA GLN A 587 21.82 -1.00 35.98
C GLN A 587 21.79 -2.49 36.37
N THR A 588 21.56 -2.83 37.64
CA THR A 588 21.51 -4.22 38.13
C THR A 588 20.14 -4.88 37.96
N ARG A 589 19.04 -4.12 38.04
CA ARG A 589 17.66 -4.68 38.00
C ARG A 589 16.92 -4.48 36.67
N MET A 590 17.42 -3.66 35.75
CA MET A 590 16.72 -3.33 34.51
C MET A 590 17.66 -3.33 33.29
N GLU A 591 17.43 -4.25 32.35
CA GLU A 591 18.13 -4.22 31.06
C GLU A 591 17.65 -3.04 30.20
N TYR A 592 18.55 -2.09 29.93
CA TYR A 592 18.24 -0.92 29.11
C TYR A 592 19.23 -0.73 27.95
N PRO A 593 18.76 -0.62 26.68
CA PRO A 593 19.62 -0.37 25.51
C PRO A 593 20.04 1.10 25.42
N GLY A 594 21.05 1.47 26.22
CA GLY A 594 21.68 2.79 26.22
C GLY A 594 21.94 3.32 27.63
N LYS A 595 22.38 4.57 27.72
CA LYS A 595 22.56 5.26 29.00
C LYS A 595 21.25 5.91 29.45
N ILE A 596 20.91 5.75 30.73
CA ILE A 596 19.87 6.51 31.43
C ILE A 596 20.56 7.61 32.24
N LYS A 597 20.05 8.84 32.17
CA LYS A 597 20.51 9.97 32.98
C LYS A 597 19.67 10.05 34.26
N VAL A 598 20.27 9.78 35.41
CA VAL A 598 19.65 10.02 36.72
C VAL A 598 19.87 11.49 37.11
N THR A 599 18.83 12.14 37.62
CA THR A 599 18.89 13.50 38.18
C THR A 599 18.10 13.51 39.49
N VAL A 600 18.72 13.87 40.60
CA VAL A 600 18.05 13.99 41.90
C VAL A 600 17.97 15.47 42.26
N ILE A 601 16.81 15.91 42.75
CA ILE A 601 16.49 17.29 43.08
C ILE A 601 15.97 17.31 44.52
N ARG A 602 16.57 18.14 45.37
CA ARG A 602 16.05 18.48 46.70
C ARG A 602 15.48 19.90 46.61
N GLU A 603 14.21 20.07 46.92
CA GLU A 603 13.54 21.36 46.88
C GLU A 603 12.91 21.64 48.25
N MET A 604 13.17 22.82 48.81
CA MET A 604 12.55 23.29 50.04
C MET A 604 11.72 24.53 49.74
N ARG A 605 10.40 24.45 49.90
CA ARG A 605 9.48 25.56 49.64
C ARG A 605 9.04 26.21 50.95
N ALA A 606 9.48 27.44 51.19
CA ALA A 606 8.97 28.29 52.26
C ALA A 606 8.05 29.35 51.66
N THR A 607 6.76 29.33 52.04
CA THR A 607 5.76 30.31 51.61
C THR A 607 5.30 31.13 52.81
N THR A 608 5.44 32.45 52.72
CA THR A 608 4.84 33.40 53.67
C THR A 608 3.86 34.31 52.92
N THR A 609 2.80 34.73 53.59
CA THR A 609 1.79 35.65 53.05
C THR A 609 1.88 36.95 53.83
N ALA A 610 2.26 38.03 53.15
CA ALA A 610 2.19 39.38 53.72
C ALA A 610 0.74 39.90 53.70
N HIS A 611 0.43 40.75 54.67
CA HIS A 611 -0.83 41.51 54.77
C HIS A 611 -0.50 43.02 54.74
#